data_AF-A0A355FRH3-F1
#
_entry.id   AF-A0A355FRH3-F1
#
_cell.length_a   1.000
_cell.length_b   1.000
_cell.length_c   1.000
_cell.angle_alpha   90.00
_cell.angle_beta   90.00
_cell.angle_gamma   90.00
#
_symmetry.space_group_name_H-M   'P 1'
#
loop_
_entity.id
_entity.type
_entity.pdbx_description
1 polymer ?
#
loop_
_entity_poly.entity_id
_entity_poly.type
_entity_poly.pdbx_seq_one_letter_code
_entity_poly.pdbx_strand_id
1 'polypeptide(L)'
;MINSDWIPITEQLPEDQERILAFIPGNRVFLPGKDLAFEVRDVIVLRFCKDYFAQNAEKRKKHGAHFWAGEGNSNHYFADVTHWRPMPPAPANA
;
A
#
# COMPACT_ATOMS: atom_id res chain seq x y z
N MET A 1 3.92 25.06 -3.44
CA MET A 1 4.74 23.88 -3.79
C MET A 1 4.39 22.80 -2.78
N ILE A 2 3.75 21.70 -3.19
CA ILE A 2 3.48 20.61 -2.26
C ILE A 2 4.70 19.71 -2.26
N ASN A 3 5.60 19.91 -1.30
CA ASN A 3 6.59 18.92 -0.91
C ASN A 3 5.80 17.82 -0.16
N SER A 4 5.12 16.93 -0.89
CA SER A 4 4.48 15.76 -0.26
C SER A 4 5.58 14.76 0.04
N ASP A 5 6.23 14.99 1.17
CA ASP A 5 7.22 14.07 1.72
C ASP A 5 6.54 12.72 2.01
N TRP A 6 7.30 11.65 1.86
CA TRP A 6 6.87 10.30 2.16
C TRP A 6 6.69 10.15 3.68
N ILE A 7 5.48 9.81 4.12
CA ILE A 7 5.09 9.67 5.53
C ILE A 7 5.40 8.24 6.00
N PRO A 8 6.24 8.03 7.03
CA PRO A 8 6.45 6.70 7.59
C PRO A 8 5.16 6.13 8.20
N ILE A 9 4.87 4.85 7.96
CA ILE A 9 3.68 4.19 8.54
C ILE A 9 3.72 4.10 10.08
N THR A 10 4.90 4.30 10.67
CA THR A 10 5.11 4.34 12.12
C THR A 10 4.82 5.70 12.73
N GLU A 11 4.76 6.76 11.92
CA GLU A 11 4.49 8.13 12.37
C GLU A 11 3.00 8.46 12.23
N GLN A 12 2.43 8.20 11.06
CA GLN A 12 1.04 8.46 10.77
C GLN A 12 0.49 7.42 9.80
N LEU A 13 -0.76 7.01 10.03
CA LEU A 13 -1.51 6.11 9.16
C LEU A 13 -2.49 6.89 8.28
N PRO A 14 -2.80 6.40 7.07
CA PRO A 14 -3.92 6.92 6.28
C PRO A 14 -5.26 6.69 6.97
N GLU A 15 -6.29 7.38 6.48
CA GLU A 15 -7.67 7.09 6.88
C GLU A 15 -8.15 5.75 6.32
N ASP A 16 -9.17 5.16 6.97
CA ASP A 16 -9.73 3.90 6.48
C ASP A 16 -10.31 4.07 5.06
N GLN A 17 -10.03 3.08 4.20
CA GLN A 17 -10.35 3.07 2.78
C GLN A 17 -9.69 4.16 1.93
N GLU A 18 -8.72 4.91 2.46
CA GLU A 18 -8.00 5.92 1.69
C GLU A 18 -7.12 5.28 0.61
N ARG A 19 -7.20 5.79 -0.62
CA ARG A 19 -6.26 5.46 -1.70
C ARG A 19 -5.02 6.33 -1.60
N ILE A 20 -3.87 5.68 -1.54
CA ILE A 20 -2.57 6.32 -1.34
C ILE A 20 -1.54 5.77 -2.31
N LEU A 21 -0.41 6.46 -2.43
CA LEU A 21 0.80 5.90 -3.01
C LEU A 21 1.62 5.26 -1.89
N ALA A 22 1.89 3.97 -1.98
CA ALA A 22 2.67 3.20 -1.02
C ALA A 22 4.07 2.93 -1.57
N PHE A 23 5.06 2.99 -0.70
CA PHE A 23 6.44 2.60 -0.98
C PHE A 23 6.76 1.27 -0.28
N ILE A 24 7.04 0.25 -1.09
CA ILE A 24 7.39 -1.12 -0.69
C ILE A 24 8.75 -1.46 -1.32
N PRO A 25 9.83 -1.50 -0.54
CA PRO A 25 11.17 -1.80 -1.07
C PRO A 25 11.23 -3.15 -1.78
N GLY A 26 11.64 -3.15 -3.06
CA GLY A 26 11.84 -4.36 -3.84
C GLY A 26 10.55 -5.06 -4.27
N ASN A 27 9.42 -4.36 -4.27
CA ASN A 27 8.13 -4.94 -4.63
C ASN A 27 8.15 -5.48 -6.06
N ARG A 28 7.72 -6.73 -6.22
CA ARG A 28 7.75 -7.47 -7.49
C ARG A 28 6.36 -7.53 -8.10
N VAL A 29 6.21 -6.95 -9.28
CA VAL A 29 4.98 -6.99 -10.06
C VAL A 29 5.16 -8.02 -11.17
N PHE A 30 4.40 -9.11 -11.11
CA PHE A 30 4.48 -10.19 -12.10
C PHE A 30 3.76 -9.78 -13.40
N LEU A 31 4.45 -10.00 -14.52
CA LEU A 31 3.97 -9.63 -15.84
C LEU A 31 3.00 -10.70 -16.38
N PRO A 32 1.91 -10.29 -17.05
CA PRO A 32 0.98 -11.24 -17.66
C PRO A 32 1.64 -12.01 -18.81
N GLY A 33 1.40 -13.31 -18.88
CA GLY A 33 1.67 -14.15 -20.06
C GLY A 33 3.05 -14.82 -20.18
N LYS A 34 4.06 -14.49 -19.37
CA LYS A 34 5.39 -15.15 -19.43
C LYS A 34 5.88 -15.66 -18.08
N ASP A 35 6.50 -16.84 -18.10
CA ASP A 35 7.09 -17.59 -16.98
C ASP A 35 7.73 -16.71 -15.91
N LEU A 36 7.07 -16.58 -14.75
CA LEU A 36 7.56 -15.94 -13.51
C LEU A 36 8.27 -14.59 -13.68
N ALA A 37 8.09 -13.93 -14.82
CA ALA A 37 8.76 -12.68 -15.14
C ALA A 37 8.12 -11.58 -14.29
N PHE A 38 8.97 -10.76 -13.65
CA PHE A 38 8.52 -9.66 -12.83
C PHE A 38 9.34 -8.41 -13.12
N GLU A 39 8.75 -7.27 -12.85
CA GLU A 39 9.46 -6.01 -12.72
C GLU A 39 9.46 -5.56 -11.26
N VAL A 40 10.50 -4.83 -10.87
CA VAL A 40 10.55 -4.20 -9.55
C VAL A 40 9.88 -2.84 -9.65
N ARG A 41 8.85 -2.63 -8.84
CA ARG A 41 8.10 -1.37 -8.77
C ARG A 41 7.83 -1.04 -7.31
N ASP A 42 8.73 -0.22 -6.76
CA ASP A 42 8.68 0.11 -5.33
C ASP A 42 7.49 1.00 -4.96
N VAL A 43 6.99 1.80 -5.90
CA VAL A 43 5.84 2.69 -5.68
C VAL A 43 4.61 2.13 -6.37
N ILE A 44 3.59 1.79 -5.59
CA ILE A 44 2.31 1.28 -6.08
C ILE A 44 1.13 1.99 -5.42
N VAL A 45 -0.04 1.89 -6.04
CA VAL A 45 -1.29 2.39 -5.44
C VAL A 45 -1.88 1.31 -4.56
N LEU A 46 -2.19 1.65 -3.31
CA LEU A 46 -2.88 0.79 -2.36
C LEU A 46 -4.04 1.55 -1.72
N ARG A 47 -4.99 0.79 -1.19
CA ARG A 47 -6.03 1.26 -0.30
C ARG A 47 -5.75 0.77 1.12
N PHE A 48 -5.73 1.70 2.08
CA PHE A 48 -5.56 1.33 3.49
C PHE A 48 -6.83 0.69 4.03
N CYS A 49 -6.70 -0.46 4.70
CA CYS A 49 -7.81 -1.12 5.38
C CYS A 49 -7.48 -1.18 6.87
N LYS A 50 -8.08 -0.26 7.64
CA LYS A 50 -7.91 -0.17 9.07
C LYS A 50 -8.56 -1.37 9.74
N ASP A 51 -7.91 -1.91 10.78
CA ASP A 51 -8.42 -3.01 11.61
C ASP A 51 -8.94 -4.25 10.84
N TYR A 52 -8.43 -4.50 9.63
CA TYR A 52 -8.85 -5.60 8.76
C TYR A 52 -8.81 -6.98 9.43
N PHE A 53 -7.82 -7.22 10.31
CA PHE A 53 -7.69 -8.48 11.06
C PHE A 53 -8.20 -8.38 12.51
N ALA A 54 -8.97 -7.36 12.89
CA ALA A 54 -9.42 -7.17 14.27
C ALA A 54 -10.16 -8.39 14.85
N GLN A 55 -10.95 -9.09 14.03
CA GLN A 55 -11.70 -10.28 14.43
C GLN A 55 -10.91 -11.59 14.29
N ASN A 56 -9.70 -11.56 13.72
CA ASN A 56 -8.86 -12.74 13.53
C ASN A 56 -7.57 -12.61 14.35
N ALA A 57 -7.62 -13.09 15.60
CA ALA A 57 -6.53 -12.95 16.56
C ALA A 57 -5.22 -13.57 16.07
N GLU A 58 -5.27 -14.70 15.36
CA GLU A 58 -4.08 -15.38 14.82
C GLU A 58 -3.40 -14.54 13.74
N LYS A 59 -4.17 -14.09 12.74
CA LYS A 59 -3.64 -13.23 11.67
C LYS A 59 -3.16 -11.89 12.21
N ARG A 60 -3.89 -11.29 13.15
CA ARG A 60 -3.50 -10.04 13.80
C ARG A 60 -2.14 -10.15 14.50
N LYS A 61 -1.91 -11.25 15.22
CA LYS A 61 -0.63 -11.50 15.91
C LYS A 61 0.53 -11.66 14.93
N LYS A 62 0.29 -12.24 13.75
CA LYS A 62 1.33 -12.52 12.75
C LYS A 62 1.62 -11.35 11.81
N HIS A 63 0.59 -10.59 11.41
CA HIS A 63 0.67 -9.63 10.31
C HIS A 63 0.29 -8.19 10.71
N GLY A 64 -0.10 -7.96 11.97
CA GLY A 64 -0.67 -6.69 12.43
C GLY A 64 -2.17 -6.61 12.21
N ALA A 65 -2.80 -5.54 12.73
CA ALA A 65 -4.24 -5.34 12.63
C ALA A 65 -4.69 -4.83 11.25
N HIS A 66 -3.83 -4.06 10.58
CA HIS A 66 -4.14 -3.36 9.34
C HIS A 66 -3.77 -4.18 8.10
N PHE A 67 -4.24 -3.73 6.95
CA PHE A 67 -3.97 -4.38 5.66
C PHE A 67 -3.88 -3.35 4.54
N TRP A 68 -3.15 -3.70 3.47
CA TRP A 68 -3.07 -2.90 2.26
C TRP A 68 -3.71 -3.65 1.10
N ALA A 69 -4.86 -3.15 0.63
CA ALA A 69 -5.55 -3.71 -0.51
C ALA A 69 -5.03 -3.06 -1.80
N GLY A 70 -4.44 -3.86 -2.68
CA GLY A 70 -3.97 -3.39 -3.98
C GLY A 70 -5.05 -3.39 -5.04
N GLU A 71 -4.72 -2.81 -6.20
CA GLU A 71 -5.51 -2.98 -7.41
C GLU A 71 -5.20 -4.38 -8.00
N GLY A 72 -6.22 -5.25 -8.10
CA GLY A 72 -6.06 -6.64 -8.54
C GLY A 72 -5.40 -7.54 -7.48
N ASN A 73 -4.34 -8.27 -7.86
CA ASN A 73 -3.66 -9.25 -7.00
C ASN A 73 -2.47 -8.68 -6.21
N SER A 74 -2.38 -7.35 -6.08
CA SER A 74 -1.22 -6.67 -5.47
C SER A 74 -1.44 -6.35 -3.99
N ASN A 75 -2.04 -7.28 -3.24
CA ASN A 75 -2.31 -7.07 -1.81
C ASN A 75 -1.05 -7.27 -0.97
N HIS A 76 -0.92 -6.49 0.09
CA HIS A 76 0.24 -6.51 0.98
C HIS A 76 -0.16 -6.55 2.44
N TYR A 77 0.64 -7.25 3.26
CA TYR A 77 0.50 -7.18 4.70
C TYR A 77 1.02 -5.85 5.20
N PHE A 78 0.55 -5.44 6.39
CA PHE A 78 0.86 -4.12 6.92
C PHE A 78 2.36 -3.80 6.95
N ALA A 79 3.18 -4.79 7.32
CA ALA A 79 4.62 -4.70 7.46
C ALA A 79 5.42 -4.56 6.14
N ASP A 80 4.79 -4.79 4.98
CA ASP A 80 5.48 -4.70 3.69
C ASP A 80 5.71 -3.22 3.28
N VAL A 81 4.79 -2.34 3.66
CA VAL A 81 4.85 -0.90 3.34
C VAL A 81 5.69 -0.17 4.38
N THR A 82 6.59 0.70 3.94
CA THR A 82 7.43 1.49 4.86
C THR A 82 6.98 2.94 4.95
N HIS A 83 6.60 3.53 3.81
CA HIS A 83 6.14 4.90 3.71
C HIS A 83 4.95 4.99 2.77
N TRP A 84 4.15 6.04 2.94
CA TRP A 84 3.04 6.35 2.06
C TRP A 84 2.96 7.85 1.81
N ARG A 85 2.18 8.25 0.80
CA ARG A 85 1.78 9.64 0.62
C ARG A 85 0.36 9.71 0.05
N PRO A 86 -0.38 10.80 0.30
CA PRO A 86 -1.71 10.98 -0.30
C PRO A 86 -1.62 10.94 -1.82
N MET A 87 -2.70 10.50 -2.46
CA MET A 87 -2.81 10.62 -3.91
C MET A 87 -2.72 12.09 -4.33
N PRO A 88 -1.96 12.41 -5.39
CA PRO A 88 -1.93 13.77 -5.89
C PRO A 88 -3.36 14.18 -6.31
N PRO A 89 -3.73 15.45 -6.09
CA PRO A 89 -5.03 15.94 -6.55
C PRO A 89 -5.14 15.78 -8.07
N ALA A 90 -6.34 15.50 -8.55
CA ALA A 90 -6.62 15.51 -9.97
C ALA A 90 -6.29 16.91 -10.55
N PRO A 91 -5.83 16.99 -11.82
CA PRO A 91 -5.66 18.28 -12.47
C PRO A 91 -6.98 19.06 -12.46
N ALA A 92 -6.88 20.38 -12.27
CA ALA A 92 -8.03 21.25 -12.07
C ALA A 92 -8.96 21.36 -13.31
N ASN A 93 -8.53 20.90 -14.48
CA ASN A 93 -9.31 20.93 -15.72
C ASN A 93 -9.16 19.57 -16.45
N ALA A 94 -10.29 18.91 -16.71
CA ALA A 94 -10.43 17.81 -17.66
C ALA A 94 -11.32 18.29 -18.82
#